data_AF-A0A0D5MBR5-F1
#
_entry.id   AF-A0A0D5MBR5-F1
#
_cell.length_a   1.000
_cell.length_b   1.000
_cell.length_c   1.000
_cell.angle_alpha   90.00
_cell.angle_beta   90.00
_cell.angle_gamma   90.00
#
_symmetry.space_group_name_H-M   'P 1'
#
loop_
_entity.id
_entity.type
_entity.pdbx_description
1 polymer ?
#
loop_
_entity_poly.entity_id
_entity_poly.type
_entity_poly.pdbx_seq_one_letter_code
_entity_poly.pdbx_strand_id
1 'polypeptide(L)'
;MQCSCGANADLTMQVNRKCKAELRFYSCDKCGKVSDGVLAIRDIDVSWDVAGDAIARRWFTTLTPESAEDLYQSVTALQNVLLDTTAAGGEGAADNGDLHTQASFSF
;
A
#
# COMPACT_ATOMS: atom_id res chain seq x y z
N MET A 1 -6.49 -18.48 -7.31
CA MET A 1 -5.67 -18.03 -8.46
C MET A 1 -5.09 -19.26 -9.15
N GLN A 2 -5.02 -19.31 -10.48
CA GLN A 2 -4.45 -20.46 -11.20
C GLN A 2 -2.99 -20.17 -11.56
N CYS A 3 -2.07 -21.07 -11.18
CA CYS A 3 -0.66 -20.93 -11.51
C CYS A 3 -0.42 -21.26 -13.00
N SER A 4 0.65 -20.71 -13.59
CA SER A 4 1.05 -20.99 -14.97
C SER A 4 1.32 -22.48 -15.26
N CYS A 5 1.55 -23.29 -14.22
CA CYS A 5 1.70 -24.75 -14.36
C CYS A 5 0.36 -25.52 -14.40
N GLY A 6 -0.77 -24.80 -14.36
CA GLY A 6 -2.13 -25.34 -14.42
C GLY A 6 -2.72 -25.74 -13.07
N ALA A 7 -1.92 -25.80 -12.00
CA ALA A 7 -2.39 -26.12 -10.65
C ALA A 7 -2.93 -24.90 -9.90
N ASN A 8 -3.67 -25.17 -8.83
CA ASN A 8 -4.16 -24.12 -7.94
C ASN A 8 -3.01 -23.54 -7.10
N ALA A 9 -3.07 -22.23 -6.89
CA ALA A 9 -2.26 -21.55 -5.89
C ALA A 9 -3.14 -21.21 -4.68
N ASP A 10 -2.64 -21.56 -3.51
CA ASP A 10 -3.33 -21.37 -2.23
C ASP A 10 -2.68 -20.21 -1.46
N LEU A 11 -3.50 -19.48 -0.69
CA LEU A 11 -3.04 -18.34 0.10
C LEU A 11 -2.37 -18.84 1.37
N THR A 12 -1.06 -18.67 1.46
CA THR A 12 -0.27 -18.96 2.65
C THR A 12 0.00 -17.68 3.42
N MET A 13 -0.03 -17.79 4.75
CA MET A 13 0.29 -16.71 5.67
C MET A 13 1.40 -17.15 6.63
N GLN A 14 2.44 -16.33 6.75
CA GLN A 14 3.50 -16.50 7.73
C GLN A 14 3.51 -15.32 8.70
N VAL A 15 3.60 -15.62 10.00
CA VAL A 15 3.54 -14.61 11.05
C VAL A 15 4.84 -14.64 11.85
N ASN A 16 5.50 -13.49 11.92
CA ASN A 16 6.64 -13.27 12.81
C ASN A 16 6.20 -12.42 14.00
N ARG A 17 5.87 -13.11 15.11
CA ARG A 17 5.40 -12.47 16.35
C ARG A 17 6.44 -11.54 16.98
N LYS A 18 7.73 -11.76 16.76
CA LYS A 18 8.79 -10.91 17.32
C LYS A 18 8.77 -9.51 16.70
N CYS A 19 8.50 -9.44 15.39
CA CYS A 19 8.47 -8.19 14.64
C CYS A 19 7.04 -7.68 14.39
N LYS A 20 6.01 -8.38 14.92
CA LYS A 20 4.58 -8.15 14.61
C LYS A 20 4.33 -8.03 13.10
N ALA A 21 5.06 -8.85 12.33
CA ALA A 21 5.03 -8.82 10.87
C ALA A 21 4.30 -10.05 10.33
N GLU A 22 3.57 -9.86 9.24
CA GLU A 22 2.76 -10.85 8.57
C GLU A 22 3.08 -10.84 7.09
N LEU A 23 3.42 -11.99 6.54
CA LEU A 23 3.71 -12.16 5.13
C LEU A 23 2.63 -13.05 4.52
N ARG A 24 1.86 -12.50 3.60
CA ARG A 24 0.76 -13.16 2.89
C ARG A 24 1.21 -13.40 1.45
N PHE A 25 1.14 -14.63 0.95
CA PHE A 25 1.55 -14.94 -0.42
C PHE A 25 0.80 -16.13 -0.98
N TYR A 26 0.65 -16.21 -2.30
CA TYR A 26 0.08 -17.36 -2.95
C TYR A 26 1.18 -18.33 -3.34
N SER A 27 1.10 -19.58 -2.87
CA SER A 27 2.02 -20.65 -3.27
C SER A 27 1.30 -21.69 -4.12
N CYS A 28 1.89 -22.05 -5.25
CA CYS A 28 1.41 -23.16 -6.05
C CYS A 28 1.80 -24.50 -5.42
N ASP A 29 0.81 -25.36 -5.19
CA ASP A 29 1.01 -26.69 -4.59
C ASP A 29 1.88 -27.61 -5.46
N LYS A 30 1.78 -27.50 -6.79
CA LYS A 30 2.47 -28.39 -7.72
C LYS A 30 3.92 -27.99 -8.02
N CYS A 31 4.17 -26.69 -8.27
CA CYS A 31 5.51 -26.21 -8.67
C CYS A 31 6.23 -25.39 -7.60
N GLY A 32 5.60 -25.14 -6.45
CA GLY A 32 6.16 -24.34 -5.36
C GLY A 32 6.36 -22.86 -5.69
N LYS A 33 5.92 -22.40 -6.87
CA LYS A 33 6.08 -20.99 -7.28
C LYS A 33 5.20 -20.11 -6.41
N VAL A 34 5.81 -19.04 -5.89
CA VAL A 34 5.15 -18.05 -5.06
C VAL A 34 4.86 -16.79 -5.86
N SER A 35 3.69 -16.20 -5.67
CA SER A 35 3.23 -14.96 -6.32
C SER A 35 2.47 -14.08 -5.33
N ASP A 36 2.43 -12.78 -5.62
CA ASP A 36 1.68 -11.77 -4.86
C ASP A 36 1.99 -11.78 -3.35
N GLY A 37 3.28 -11.73 -3.01
CA GLY A 37 3.73 -11.59 -1.63
C GLY A 37 3.45 -10.18 -1.09
N VAL A 38 2.74 -10.08 0.02
CA VAL A 38 2.44 -8.82 0.72
C VAL A 38 2.98 -8.93 2.14
N LEU A 39 3.84 -7.99 2.52
CA LEU A 39 4.36 -7.83 3.86
C LEU A 39 3.57 -6.74 4.58
N ALA A 40 2.94 -7.13 5.68
CA ALA A 40 2.27 -6.24 6.61
C ALA A 40 3.03 -6.20 7.95
N ILE A 41 3.05 -5.05 8.61
CA ILE A 41 3.53 -4.89 9.98
C ILE A 41 2.40 -4.25 10.78
N ARG A 42 1.95 -4.92 11.84
CA ARG A 42 0.80 -4.49 12.67
C ARG A 42 -0.44 -4.17 11.81
N ASP A 43 -0.80 -5.06 10.89
CA ASP A 43 -1.92 -4.92 9.94
C ASP A 43 -1.74 -3.82 8.87
N ILE A 44 -0.61 -3.10 8.85
CA ILE A 44 -0.30 -2.10 7.83
C ILE A 44 0.55 -2.71 6.73
N ASP A 45 0.08 -2.66 5.49
CA ASP A 45 0.85 -3.08 4.32
C ASP A 45 2.05 -2.15 4.09
N VAL A 46 3.25 -2.68 4.26
CA VAL A 46 4.51 -1.93 4.14
C VAL A 46 5.26 -2.25 2.85
N SER A 47 5.04 -3.43 2.25
CA SER A 47 5.73 -3.83 1.03
C SER A 47 4.96 -4.92 0.27
N TRP A 48 5.13 -4.94 -1.05
CA TRP A 48 4.58 -5.96 -1.94
C TRP A 48 5.67 -6.49 -2.89
N ASP A 49 5.56 -7.75 -3.27
CA ASP A 49 6.35 -8.35 -4.34
C ASP A 49 5.95 -7.69 -5.67
N VAL A 50 6.94 -7.37 -6.49
CA VAL A 50 6.73 -6.87 -7.85
C VAL A 50 7.06 -7.97 -8.86
N ALA A 51 6.55 -7.87 -10.08
CA ALA A 51 6.79 -8.88 -11.11
C ALA A 51 8.30 -9.03 -11.38
N GLY A 52 8.88 -10.15 -10.93
CA GLY A 52 10.31 -10.44 -11.06
C GLY A 52 11.16 -10.15 -9.81
N ASP A 53 10.61 -9.49 -8.78
CA ASP A 53 11.33 -9.22 -7.54
C ASP A 53 10.53 -9.59 -6.29
N ALA A 54 11.15 -10.46 -5.48
CA ALA A 54 10.58 -11.04 -4.26
C ALA A 54 10.89 -10.16 -3.03
N ILE A 55 10.67 -8.85 -3.15
CA ILE A 55 11.11 -7.85 -2.17
C ILE A 55 10.45 -8.09 -0.81
N ALA A 56 9.14 -8.27 -0.76
CA ALA A 56 8.40 -8.44 0.49
C ALA A 56 8.90 -9.68 1.26
N ARG A 57 9.17 -10.77 0.54
CA ARG A 57 9.70 -12.02 1.12
C ARG A 57 11.14 -11.86 1.62
N ARG A 58 11.99 -11.18 0.86
CA ARG A 58 13.37 -10.88 1.26
C ARG A 58 13.38 -10.05 2.54
N TRP A 59 12.58 -8.98 2.55
CA TRP A 59 12.45 -8.09 3.70
C TRP A 59 11.92 -8.81 4.92
N PHE A 60 10.89 -9.66 4.78
CA PHE A 60 10.38 -10.48 5.89
C PHE A 60 11.46 -11.40 6.50
N THR A 61 12.35 -11.95 5.68
CA THR A 61 13.44 -12.83 6.12
C THR A 61 14.55 -12.05 6.82
N THR A 62 14.85 -10.83 6.38
CA THR A 62 15.88 -9.96 6.96
C THR A 62 15.36 -9.04 8.06
N LEU A 63 14.04 -9.03 8.31
CA LEU A 63 13.40 -8.07 9.21
C LEU A 63 13.84 -8.32 10.66
N THR A 64 14.47 -7.32 11.26
CA THR A 64 14.73 -7.26 12.70
C THR A 64 13.60 -6.51 13.39
N PRO A 65 13.37 -6.72 14.70
CA PRO A 65 12.34 -5.99 15.43
C PRO A 65 12.56 -4.47 15.41
N GLU A 66 13.83 -4.03 15.39
CA GLU A 66 14.19 -2.62 15.33
C GLU A 66 13.82 -2.01 13.98
N SER A 67 14.23 -2.64 12.87
CA SER A 67 13.90 -2.16 11.52
C SER A 67 12.40 -2.26 11.22
N ALA A 68 11.70 -3.22 11.81
CA ALA A 68 10.24 -3.34 11.67
C ALA A 68 9.51 -2.14 12.28
N GLU A 69 9.94 -1.67 13.45
CA GLU A 69 9.34 -0.50 14.10
C GLU A 69 9.62 0.79 13.30
N ASP A 70 10.85 0.96 12.81
CA ASP A 70 11.25 2.11 12.00
C ASP A 70 10.43 2.20 10.69
N LEU A 71 10.26 1.06 10.01
CA LEU A 71 9.43 0.96 8.82
C LEU A 71 7.96 1.25 9.12
N TYR A 72 7.44 0.68 10.21
CA TYR A 72 6.07 0.94 10.63
C TYR A 72 5.83 2.44 10.90
N GLN A 73 6.74 3.10 11.61
CA GLN A 73 6.65 4.54 11.87
C GLN A 73 6.71 5.37 10.59
N SER A 74 7.64 5.04 9.70
CA SER A 74 7.80 5.73 8.41
C SER A 74 6.55 5.61 7.53
N VAL A 75 6.01 4.39 7.39
CA VAL A 75 4.81 4.14 6.58
C VAL A 75 3.57 4.78 7.22
N THR A 76 3.42 4.68 8.53
CA THR A 76 2.31 5.33 9.25
C THR A 76 2.35 6.84 9.11
N ALA A 77 3.53 7.46 9.23
CA ALA A 77 3.70 8.89 9.04
C ALA A 77 3.31 9.33 7.62
N LEU A 78 3.72 8.58 6.60
CA LEU A 78 3.35 8.85 5.21
C LEU A 78 1.84 8.70 4.97
N GLN A 79 1.22 7.63 5.49
CA GLN A 79 -0.22 7.43 5.38
C GLN A 79 -1.00 8.57 6.03
N ASN A 80 -0.58 9.03 7.21
CA ASN A 80 -1.22 10.15 7.88
C ASN A 80 -1.14 11.44 7.04
N VAL A 81 0.00 11.73 6.41
CA VAL A 81 0.14 12.90 5.50
C VAL A 81 -0.79 12.77 4.29
N LEU A 82 -0.85 11.60 3.66
CA LEU A 82 -1.72 11.35 2.50
C LEU A 82 -3.21 11.46 2.84
N LEU A 83 -3.61 10.96 4.02
CA LEU A 83 -4.99 11.07 4.52
C LEU A 83 -5.35 12.54 4.84
N ASP A 84 -4.43 13.30 5.44
CA ASP A 84 -4.64 14.72 5.72
C ASP A 84 -4.77 15.54 4.42
N THR A 85 -3.95 15.23 3.42
CA THR A 85 -3.98 15.92 2.12
C THR A 85 -5.25 15.59 1.31
N THR A 86 -5.80 14.39 1.45
CA THR A 86 -7.06 13.99 0.78
C THR A 86 -8.29 14.51 1.50
N ALA A 87 -8.23 14.74 2.81
CA ALA A 87 -9.26 15.46 3.54
C ALA A 87 -9.31 16.97 3.22
N ALA A 88 -8.19 17.56 2.78
CA ALA A 88 -8.10 18.96 2.35
C ALA A 88 -8.36 19.20 0.85
N GLY A 89 -8.58 18.14 0.05
CA GLY A 89 -8.79 18.22 -1.40
C GLY A 89 -10.27 18.29 -1.85
N GLY A 90 -11.18 18.60 -0.93
CA GLY A 90 -12.63 18.55 -1.12
C GLY A 90 -13.33 19.90 -1.16
N GLU A 91 -12.69 20.97 -1.64
CA GLU A 91 -13.32 22.28 -1.82
C GLU A 91 -12.95 22.86 -3.20
N GLY A 92 -13.83 22.62 -4.17
CA GLY A 92 -13.67 23.13 -5.53
C GLY A 92 -14.89 22.88 -6.41
N ALA A 93 -16.09 22.91 -5.84
CA ALA A 93 -17.33 22.88 -6.60
C ALA A 93 -18.24 24.03 -6.14
N ALA A 94 -18.59 24.86 -7.12
CA ALA A 94 -19.60 25.92 -7.12
C ALA A 94 -19.22 27.25 -6.43
N ASP A 95 -18.75 28.21 -7.23
CA ASP A 95 -19.27 29.57 -7.14
C ASP A 95 -19.67 30.05 -8.55
N ASN A 96 -20.97 29.95 -8.83
CA ASN A 96 -21.61 30.68 -9.92
C ASN A 96 -21.79 32.13 -9.42
N GLY A 97 -20.76 32.94 -9.56
CA GLY A 97 -20.77 34.37 -9.24
C GLY A 97 -21.12 35.22 -10.47
N ASP A 98 -22.42 35.27 -10.78
CA ASP A 98 -23.16 36.35 -11.43
C ASP A 98 -22.34 37.50 -12.08
N LEU A 99 -22.14 37.40 -13.40
CA LEU A 99 -21.59 38.47 -14.22
C LEU A 99 -22.70 39.49 -14.57
N HIS A 100 -23.10 40.30 -13.59
CA HIS A 100 -23.79 41.55 -13.84
C HIS A 100 -23.43 42.57 -12.74
N THR A 101 -22.65 43.59 -13.10
CA THR A 101 -22.99 45.01 -12.84
C THR A 101 -21.98 45.91 -13.55
N GLN A 102 -22.56 46.92 -14.19
CA GLN A 102 -21.99 47.93 -15.08
C GLN A 102 -21.02 48.87 -14.36
N ALA A 103 -20.01 49.38 -15.08
CA ALA A 103 -19.52 50.74 -14.86
C ALA A 103 -18.98 51.33 -16.17
N SER A 104 -19.59 52.44 -16.54
CA SER A 104 -19.39 53.25 -17.73
C SER A 104 -18.18 54.20 -17.65
N PHE A 105 -17.93 54.90 -18.77
CA PHE A 105 -17.15 56.14 -18.99
C PHE A 105 -15.68 55.95 -19.39
N SER A 106 -15.32 56.23 -20.66
CA SER A 106 -14.97 57.53 -21.29
C SER A 106 -13.60 58.03 -20.82
N PHE A 107 -12.60 58.26 -21.68
CA PHE A 107 -12.57 59.19 -22.83
C PHE A 107 -11.54 58.73 -23.87
#